data_AF-A0A349UM72-F1
#
_entry.id   AF-A0A349UM72-F1
#
_cell.length_a   1.000
_cell.length_b   1.000
_cell.length_c   1.000
_cell.angle_alpha   90.00
_cell.angle_beta   90.00
_cell.angle_gamma   90.00
#
_symmetry.space_group_name_H-M   'P 1'
#
loop_
_entity.id
_entity.type
_entity.pdbx_description
1 polymer ?
#
loop_
_entity_poly.entity_id
_entity_poly.type
_entity_poly.pdbx_seq_one_letter_code
_entity_poly.pdbx_strand_id
1 'polypeptide(L)'
;FRREVTLPGDWAGRDLALSLGAVDKSDVTYFNGVRVGSLTMEQAPDAWCTSRTYTVPGRLVRPGRNVVAVRVFSNIYEGGFIGTPHQMRLAREDGKDDPVPLAGPWRYKIEANFGLVPPPPPKPRGRGNPNSPHILFDSMIHPLLPYAIRGAIWYQGES
;
A
#
# COMPACT_ATOMS: atom_id res chain seq x y z
N PHE A 1 -2.88 4.34 -13.12
CA PHE A 1 -4.31 4.01 -12.99
C PHE A 1 -5.16 5.27 -12.94
N ARG A 2 -6.38 5.23 -13.45
CA ARG A 2 -7.37 6.31 -13.40
C ARG A 2 -8.79 5.75 -13.23
N ARG A 3 -9.57 6.39 -12.37
CA ARG A 3 -10.97 6.09 -12.13
C ARG A 3 -11.78 7.37 -12.00
N GLU A 4 -12.96 7.36 -12.61
CA GLU A 4 -13.96 8.39 -12.40
C GLU A 4 -14.88 7.98 -11.25
N VAL A 5 -15.29 8.97 -10.45
CA VAL A 5 -16.18 8.79 -9.32
C VAL A 5 -17.21 9.90 -9.31
N THR A 6 -18.46 9.57 -9.03
CA THR A 6 -19.53 10.55 -8.83
C THR A 6 -19.69 10.79 -7.34
N LEU A 7 -19.51 12.03 -6.91
CA LEU A 7 -19.64 12.44 -5.51
C LEU A 7 -20.96 13.20 -5.29
N PRO A 8 -21.58 13.08 -4.11
CA PRO A 8 -22.72 13.89 -3.72
C PRO A 8 -22.42 15.39 -3.83
N GLY A 9 -23.46 16.18 -4.12
CA GLY A 9 -23.29 17.62 -4.37
C GLY A 9 -22.85 18.40 -3.13
N ASP A 10 -23.29 17.97 -1.96
CA ASP A 10 -22.98 18.54 -0.64
C ASP A 10 -21.55 18.23 -0.13
N TRP A 11 -20.82 17.36 -0.83
CA TRP A 11 -19.39 17.13 -0.58
C TRP A 11 -18.50 18.21 -1.20
N ALA A 12 -19.01 19.01 -2.15
CA ALA A 12 -18.24 20.06 -2.79
C ALA A 12 -17.71 21.08 -1.75
N GLY A 13 -16.41 21.42 -1.82
CA GLY A 13 -15.78 22.31 -0.86
C GLY A 13 -15.44 21.67 0.50
N ARG A 14 -15.74 20.38 0.72
CA ARG A 14 -15.38 19.64 1.94
C ARG A 14 -14.13 18.80 1.73
N ASP A 15 -13.28 18.76 2.75
CA ASP A 15 -12.09 17.90 2.73
C ASP A 15 -12.50 16.42 2.78
N LEU A 16 -11.83 15.60 1.98
CA LEU A 16 -12.08 14.16 1.89
C LEU A 16 -10.84 13.35 2.28
N ALA A 17 -11.06 12.23 2.96
CA ALA A 17 -10.07 11.18 3.10
C ALA A 17 -10.14 10.24 1.88
N LEU A 18 -9.11 10.27 1.03
CA LEU A 18 -8.91 9.34 -0.08
C LEU A 18 -8.09 8.14 0.40
N SER A 19 -8.76 7.01 0.61
CA SER A 19 -8.14 5.74 1.01
C SER A 19 -7.97 4.81 -0.19
N LEU A 20 -6.75 4.32 -0.40
CA LEU A 20 -6.39 3.45 -1.54
C LEU A 20 -6.06 2.02 -1.11
N GLY A 21 -6.01 1.74 0.19
CA GLY A 21 -5.34 0.56 0.72
C GLY A 21 -3.84 0.58 0.39
N ALA A 22 -3.22 -0.59 0.34
CA ALA A 22 -1.82 -0.73 -0.04
C ALA A 22 -1.62 -0.72 -1.56
N VAL A 23 -0.49 -0.18 -2.00
CA VAL A 23 -0.04 -0.06 -3.39
C VAL A 23 1.41 -0.54 -3.46
N ASP A 24 1.67 -1.49 -4.34
CA ASP A 24 3.00 -2.07 -4.53
C ASP A 24 3.71 -1.37 -5.71
N LYS A 25 4.80 -0.61 -5.55
CA LYS A 25 5.55 -0.31 -4.31
C LYS A 25 5.35 1.11 -3.83
N SER A 26 5.53 2.04 -4.75
CA SER A 26 5.47 3.47 -4.50
C SER A 26 4.33 4.08 -5.30
N ASP A 27 3.74 5.15 -4.80
CA ASP A 27 2.71 5.87 -5.51
C ASP A 27 2.91 7.38 -5.50
N VAL A 28 2.34 8.02 -6.52
CA VAL A 28 1.95 9.43 -6.47
C VAL A 28 0.48 9.53 -6.85
N THR A 29 -0.32 10.11 -5.97
CA THR A 29 -1.77 10.15 -6.09
C THR A 29 -2.25 11.57 -6.41
N TYR A 30 -3.23 11.64 -7.32
CA TYR A 30 -3.80 12.86 -7.86
C TYR A 30 -5.32 12.82 -7.78
N PHE A 31 -5.90 13.97 -7.48
CA PHE A 31 -7.34 14.21 -7.52
C PHE A 31 -7.63 15.38 -8.45
N ASN A 32 -8.48 15.18 -9.46
CA ASN A 32 -8.79 16.17 -10.50
C ASN A 32 -7.55 16.82 -11.14
N GLY A 33 -6.47 16.05 -11.30
CA GLY A 33 -5.21 16.49 -11.89
C GLY A 33 -4.21 17.14 -10.93
N VAL A 34 -4.58 17.37 -9.67
CA VAL A 34 -3.71 17.95 -8.65
C VAL A 34 -3.16 16.84 -7.75
N ARG A 35 -1.85 16.85 -7.48
CA ARG A 35 -1.22 15.89 -6.56
C ARG A 35 -1.75 16.11 -5.14
N VAL A 36 -2.21 15.04 -4.50
CA VAL A 36 -2.73 15.05 -3.12
C VAL A 36 -1.91 14.21 -2.15
N GLY A 37 -1.06 13.31 -2.66
CA GLY A 37 -0.26 12.44 -1.80
C GLY A 37 0.79 11.62 -2.54
N SER A 38 1.65 10.95 -1.76
CA SER A 38 2.65 10.02 -2.24
C SER A 38 3.24 9.24 -1.07
N LEU A 39 3.53 7.96 -1.29
CA LEU A 39 4.33 7.14 -0.41
C LEU A 39 5.33 6.35 -1.26
N THR A 40 6.61 6.45 -0.90
CA THR A 40 7.72 5.82 -1.63
C THR A 40 8.53 4.89 -0.74
N MET A 41 9.23 3.94 -1.35
CA MET A 41 10.15 3.03 -0.64
C MET A 41 11.32 3.75 0.05
N GLU A 42 11.64 4.99 -0.35
CA GLU A 42 12.63 5.84 0.33
C GLU A 42 12.06 6.43 1.64
N GLN A 43 10.78 6.78 1.64
CA GLN A 43 10.09 7.33 2.81
C GLN A 43 9.73 6.25 3.84
N ALA A 44 9.35 5.06 3.38
CA ALA A 44 8.99 3.94 4.24
C ALA A 44 9.46 2.60 3.64
N PRO A 45 10.27 1.80 4.35
CA PRO A 45 10.80 0.53 3.84
C PRO A 45 9.71 -0.53 3.60
N ASP A 46 8.54 -0.36 4.22
CA ASP A 46 7.35 -1.18 4.10
C ASP A 46 6.27 -0.56 3.20
N ALA A 47 6.58 0.52 2.46
CA ALA A 47 5.61 1.24 1.62
C ALA A 47 4.79 0.32 0.69
N TRP A 48 5.38 -0.79 0.24
CA TRP A 48 4.71 -1.80 -0.59
C TRP A 48 3.46 -2.41 0.08
N CYS A 49 3.42 -2.54 1.41
CA CYS A 49 2.27 -3.07 2.16
C CYS A 49 1.57 -2.04 3.07
N THR A 50 2.10 -0.83 3.21
CA THR A 50 1.46 0.23 4.01
C THR A 50 0.17 0.73 3.34
N SER A 51 -0.94 0.74 4.08
CA SER A 51 -2.18 1.36 3.60
C SER A 51 -2.05 2.88 3.47
N ARG A 52 -2.63 3.44 2.40
CA ARG A 52 -2.54 4.88 2.09
C ARG A 52 -3.87 5.58 2.27
N THR A 53 -3.84 6.68 3.00
CA THR A 53 -4.92 7.66 3.09
C THR A 53 -4.34 9.05 2.89
N TYR A 54 -4.89 9.80 1.94
CA TYR A 54 -4.47 11.17 1.62
C TYR A 54 -5.65 12.13 1.77
N THR A 55 -5.43 13.29 2.37
CA THR A 55 -6.42 14.37 2.39
C THR A 55 -6.53 14.99 0.99
N VAL A 56 -7.75 15.05 0.48
CA VAL A 56 -8.12 15.81 -0.71
C VAL A 56 -8.73 17.12 -0.24
N PRO A 57 -8.06 18.27 -0.45
CA PRO A 57 -8.61 19.57 -0.08
C PRO A 57 -9.93 19.82 -0.80
N GLY A 58 -10.94 20.33 -0.08
CA GLY A 58 -12.29 20.55 -0.56
C GLY A 58 -12.36 21.49 -1.76
N ARG A 59 -11.39 22.40 -1.91
CA ARG A 59 -11.22 23.25 -3.11
C ARG A 59 -11.03 22.45 -4.41
N LEU A 60 -10.62 21.19 -4.33
CA LEU A 60 -10.47 20.29 -5.47
C LEU A 60 -11.73 19.46 -5.74
N VAL A 61 -12.65 19.39 -4.78
CA VAL A 61 -13.83 18.52 -4.81
C VAL A 61 -14.95 19.23 -5.54
N ARG A 62 -15.41 18.61 -6.63
CA ARG A 62 -16.50 19.11 -7.47
C ARG A 62 -17.78 18.31 -7.17
N PRO A 63 -18.97 18.90 -7.29
CA PRO A 63 -20.20 18.11 -7.27
C PRO A 63 -20.22 17.15 -8.47
N GLY A 64 -20.71 15.93 -8.28
CA GLY A 64 -20.81 14.93 -9.34
C GLY A 64 -19.44 14.39 -9.75
N ARG A 65 -19.10 14.49 -11.04
CA ARG A 65 -17.94 13.79 -11.64
C ARG A 65 -16.60 14.35 -11.13
N ASN A 66 -15.80 13.46 -10.55
CA ASN A 66 -14.41 13.68 -10.16
C ASN A 66 -13.52 12.55 -10.69
N VAL A 67 -12.22 12.78 -10.71
CA VAL A 67 -11.24 11.82 -11.23
C VAL A 67 -10.14 11.60 -10.22
N VAL A 68 -9.91 10.33 -9.87
CA VAL A 68 -8.74 9.89 -9.11
C VAL A 68 -7.74 9.26 -10.07
N ALA A 69 -6.47 9.66 -9.98
CA ALA A 69 -5.39 9.03 -10.72
C ALA A 69 -4.24 8.68 -9.78
N VAL A 70 -3.71 7.47 -9.95
CA VAL A 70 -2.59 6.96 -9.15
C VAL A 70 -1.50 6.50 -10.10
N ARG A 71 -0.34 7.14 -10.01
CA ARG A 71 0.89 6.68 -10.66
C ARG A 71 1.54 5.69 -9.72
N VAL A 72 1.71 4.46 -10.18
CA VAL A 72 2.34 3.39 -9.40
C VAL A 72 3.71 3.14 -9.99
N PHE A 73 4.71 3.06 -9.13
CA PHE A 73 6.08 2.72 -9.49
C PHE A 73 6.47 1.44 -8.77
N SER A 74 6.79 0.41 -9.55
CA SER A 74 7.42 -0.82 -9.08
C SER A 74 8.60 -1.13 -9.99
N ASN A 75 9.74 -1.44 -9.38
CA ASN A 75 11.01 -1.70 -10.04
C ASN A 75 11.51 -3.14 -9.84
N ILE A 76 10.73 -3.97 -9.14
CA ILE A 76 11.04 -5.37 -8.87
C ILE A 76 9.74 -6.12 -8.57
N TYR A 77 9.60 -7.35 -9.07
CA TYR A 77 8.39 -8.16 -8.95
C TYR A 77 7.15 -7.47 -9.55
N GLU A 78 5.98 -7.76 -9.00
CA GLU A 78 4.70 -7.20 -9.44
C GLU A 78 4.51 -5.75 -8.95
N GLY A 79 3.37 -5.16 -9.28
CA GLY A 79 3.01 -3.84 -8.82
C GLY A 79 1.55 -3.52 -9.11
N GLY A 80 1.01 -2.52 -8.42
CA GLY A 80 -0.38 -2.10 -8.55
C GLY A 80 -1.07 -1.92 -7.20
N PHE A 81 -2.39 -1.92 -7.21
CA PHE A 81 -3.18 -1.90 -5.98
C PHE A 81 -3.24 -3.32 -5.38
N ILE A 82 -2.91 -3.45 -4.10
CA ILE A 82 -2.99 -4.71 -3.36
C ILE A 82 -3.88 -4.61 -2.11
N GLY A 83 -4.47 -3.43 -1.85
CA GLY A 83 -5.49 -3.26 -0.82
C GLY A 83 -6.79 -3.98 -1.12
N THR A 84 -7.55 -4.33 -0.09
CA THR A 84 -8.87 -4.96 -0.26
C THR A 84 -9.90 -3.96 -0.79
N PRO A 85 -10.97 -4.41 -1.48
CA PRO A 85 -12.02 -3.54 -1.98
C PRO A 85 -12.60 -2.57 -0.93
N HIS A 86 -12.76 -3.03 0.31
CA HIS A 86 -13.31 -2.22 1.41
C HIS A 86 -12.36 -1.11 1.90
N GLN A 87 -11.05 -1.25 1.68
CA GLN A 87 -10.05 -0.23 2.00
C GLN A 87 -10.01 0.89 0.96
N MET A 88 -10.50 0.65 -0.26
CA MET A 88 -10.48 1.61 -1.37
C MET A 88 -11.75 2.46 -1.37
N ARG A 89 -11.68 3.69 -0.84
CA ARG A 89 -12.85 4.57 -0.70
C ARG A 89 -12.51 6.05 -0.57
N LEU A 90 -13.50 6.90 -0.85
CA LEU A 90 -13.52 8.31 -0.47
C LEU A 90 -14.52 8.49 0.66
N ALA A 91 -14.14 9.22 1.71
CA ALA A 91 -15.03 9.62 2.79
C ALA A 91 -14.84 11.10 3.07
N ARG A 92 -15.87 11.80 3.55
CA ARG A 92 -15.64 13.13 4.15
C ARG A 92 -14.87 12.96 5.44
N GLU A 93 -13.95 13.90 5.72
CA GLU A 93 -13.18 13.86 6.97
C GLU A 93 -14.05 14.06 8.21
N ASP A 94 -15.21 14.71 8.09
CA ASP A 94 -16.15 14.89 9.20
C ASP A 94 -17.00 13.64 9.51
N GLY A 95 -16.87 12.57 8.71
CA GLY A 95 -17.46 11.25 8.99
C GLY A 95 -18.99 11.18 8.95
N LYS A 96 -19.66 12.19 8.40
CA LYS A 96 -21.14 12.30 8.44
C LYS A 96 -21.88 11.48 7.39
N ASP A 97 -21.18 11.03 6.35
CA ASP A 97 -21.77 10.36 5.20
C ASP A 97 -21.13 9.00 4.95
N ASP A 98 -21.88 8.13 4.27
CA ASP A 98 -21.36 6.85 3.80
C ASP A 98 -20.21 7.05 2.81
N PRO A 99 -19.13 6.26 2.91
CA PRO A 99 -18.00 6.38 2.01
C PRO A 99 -18.37 5.93 0.58
N VAL A 100 -17.86 6.65 -0.41
CA VAL A 100 -17.98 6.28 -1.82
C VAL A 100 -16.89 5.27 -2.18
N PRO A 101 -17.24 4.04 -2.63
CA PRO A 101 -16.26 3.01 -2.93
C PRO A 101 -15.43 3.34 -4.18
N LEU A 102 -14.14 3.03 -4.13
CA LEU A 102 -13.20 3.11 -5.25
C LEU A 102 -12.84 1.74 -5.82
N ALA A 103 -13.40 0.66 -5.27
CA ALA A 103 -13.26 -0.69 -5.78
C ALA A 103 -13.87 -0.87 -7.18
N GLY A 104 -13.39 -1.90 -7.88
CA GLY A 104 -13.82 -2.23 -9.24
C GLY A 104 -12.80 -1.81 -10.31
N PRO A 105 -13.19 -1.73 -11.59
CA PRO A 105 -12.23 -1.55 -12.67
C PRO A 105 -11.61 -0.15 -12.65
N TRP A 106 -10.29 -0.10 -12.81
CA TRP A 106 -9.54 1.12 -13.08
C TRP A 106 -8.98 1.05 -14.49
N ARG A 107 -9.10 2.14 -15.24
CA ARG A 107 -8.37 2.25 -16.51
C ARG A 107 -6.90 2.45 -16.20
N TYR A 108 -6.01 1.83 -16.95
CA TYR A 108 -4.59 2.03 -16.78
C TYR A 108 -3.86 2.08 -18.13
N LYS A 109 -2.66 2.61 -18.07
CA LYS A 109 -1.66 2.54 -19.13
C LYS A 109 -0.31 2.33 -18.48
N ILE A 110 0.59 1.64 -19.16
CA ILE A 110 2.00 1.59 -18.77
C ILE A 110 2.61 2.92 -19.17
N GLU A 111 3.15 3.66 -18.20
CA GLU A 111 3.81 4.95 -18.46
C GLU A 111 5.24 4.74 -18.94
N ALA A 112 5.98 3.85 -18.27
CA ALA A 112 7.31 3.42 -18.64
C ALA A 112 7.45 1.93 -18.30
N ASN A 113 8.11 1.17 -19.17
CA ASN A 113 8.49 -0.22 -18.93
C ASN A 113 10.02 -0.29 -18.95
N PHE A 114 10.61 -0.52 -17.77
CA PHE A 114 12.06 -0.61 -17.61
C PHE A 114 12.63 -2.00 -17.91
N GLY A 115 11.78 -2.96 -18.29
CA GLY A 115 12.15 -4.35 -18.53
C GLY A 115 12.54 -5.08 -17.26
N LEU A 116 13.26 -6.20 -17.43
CA LEU A 116 13.85 -6.92 -16.31
C LEU A 116 15.03 -6.12 -15.75
N VAL A 117 14.79 -5.44 -14.63
CA VAL A 117 15.86 -4.79 -13.87
C VAL A 117 16.49 -5.87 -12.98
N PRO A 118 17.76 -6.27 -13.21
CA PRO A 118 18.40 -7.23 -12.33
C PRO A 118 18.43 -6.64 -10.92
N PRO A 119 17.98 -7.41 -9.90
CA PRO A 119 18.01 -6.90 -8.54
C PRO A 119 19.45 -6.55 -8.15
N PRO A 120 19.67 -5.51 -7.34
CA PRO A 120 20.98 -5.30 -6.76
C PRO A 120 21.41 -6.59 -6.04
N PRO A 121 22.73 -6.90 -5.99
CA PRO A 121 23.20 -8.07 -5.27
C PRO A 121 22.61 -8.05 -3.86
N PRO A 122 22.12 -9.19 -3.37
CA PRO A 122 21.50 -9.24 -2.05
C PRO A 122 22.49 -8.69 -1.03
N LYS A 123 22.01 -7.83 -0.12
CA LYS A 123 22.83 -7.36 0.99
C LYS A 123 23.43 -8.59 1.71
N PRO A 124 24.70 -8.54 2.13
CA PRO A 124 25.29 -9.62 2.90
C PRO A 124 24.37 -9.99 4.05
N ARG A 125 23.98 -11.27 4.12
CA ARG A 125 23.15 -11.78 5.21
C ARG A 125 24.04 -11.85 6.45
N GLY A 126 23.99 -10.80 7.28
CA GLY A 126 24.79 -10.66 8.48
C GLY A 126 23.96 -10.56 9.76
N ARG A 127 24.65 -10.23 10.86
CA ARG A 127 24.07 -10.05 12.20
C ARG A 127 22.84 -9.12 12.16
N GLY A 128 21.72 -9.56 12.72
CA GLY A 128 20.46 -8.80 12.75
C GLY A 128 19.54 -8.99 11.55
N ASN A 129 19.96 -9.74 10.50
CA ASN A 129 19.05 -10.16 9.44
C ASN A 129 18.39 -11.49 9.81
N PRO A 130 17.06 -11.56 10.02
CA PRO A 130 16.36 -12.79 10.43
C PRO A 130 16.44 -13.93 9.41
N ASN A 131 16.77 -13.61 8.15
CA ASN A 131 16.95 -14.58 7.07
C ASN A 131 18.41 -14.99 6.87
N SER A 132 19.33 -14.57 7.74
CA SER A 132 20.72 -14.99 7.67
C SER A 132 20.89 -16.45 8.13
N PRO A 133 21.75 -17.24 7.44
CA PRO A 133 22.16 -18.52 7.98
C PRO A 133 22.69 -18.30 9.41
N HIS A 134 22.35 -19.19 10.35
CA HIS A 134 22.72 -19.16 11.76
C HIS A 134 21.88 -18.28 12.71
N ILE A 135 21.27 -17.17 12.30
CA ILE A 135 20.59 -16.28 13.28
C ILE A 135 19.40 -16.94 13.99
N LEU A 136 18.66 -17.81 13.29
CA LEU A 136 17.55 -18.56 13.88
C LEU A 136 18.08 -19.59 14.90
N PHE A 137 19.25 -20.19 14.61
CA PHE A 137 19.91 -21.04 15.59
C PHE A 137 20.30 -20.21 16.82
N ASP A 138 21.03 -19.10 16.65
CA ASP A 138 21.48 -18.26 17.77
C ASP A 138 20.33 -17.67 18.60
N SER A 139 19.23 -17.29 17.93
CA SER A 139 18.13 -16.57 18.58
C SER A 139 17.04 -17.51 19.12
N MET A 140 16.87 -18.71 18.55
CA MET A 140 15.77 -19.63 18.91
C MET A 140 16.24 -20.96 19.51
N ILE A 141 17.40 -21.48 19.09
CA ILE A 141 17.87 -22.82 19.49
C ILE A 141 18.98 -22.73 20.54
N HIS A 142 19.98 -21.87 20.34
CA HIS A 142 21.13 -21.71 21.23
C HIS A 142 20.73 -21.38 22.69
N PRO A 143 19.73 -20.53 22.99
CA PRO A 143 19.28 -20.30 24.37
C PRO A 143 18.67 -21.52 25.06
N LEU A 144 18.30 -22.55 24.28
CA LEU A 144 17.76 -23.81 24.79
C LEU A 144 18.87 -24.84 25.05
N LEU A 145 20.12 -24.57 24.66
CA LEU A 145 21.21 -25.50 24.97
C LEU A 145 21.60 -25.39 26.45
N PRO A 146 21.89 -26.53 27.13
CA PRO A 146 21.95 -27.91 26.60
C PRO A 146 20.68 -28.75 26.85
N TYR A 147 19.51 -28.13 27.08
CA TYR A 147 18.31 -28.87 27.41
C TYR A 147 17.88 -29.82 26.28
N ALA A 148 17.58 -31.07 26.64
CA ALA A 148 17.01 -32.04 25.70
C ALA A 148 15.52 -31.77 25.51
N ILE A 149 15.07 -31.69 24.26
CA ILE A 149 13.66 -31.50 23.90
C ILE A 149 13.02 -32.87 23.61
N ARG A 150 11.97 -33.23 24.36
CA ARG A 150 11.25 -34.51 24.20
C ARG A 150 10.04 -34.46 23.26
N GLY A 151 9.63 -33.26 22.85
CA GLY A 151 8.53 -33.05 21.91
C GLY A 151 8.26 -31.57 21.64
N ALA A 152 7.52 -31.30 20.57
CA ALA A 152 7.02 -29.97 20.22
C ALA A 152 5.56 -30.07 19.81
N ILE A 153 4.77 -29.04 20.11
CA ILE A 153 3.40 -28.87 19.61
C ILE A 153 3.45 -27.73 18.60
N TRP A 154 2.97 -27.98 17.39
CA TRP A 154 2.95 -27.00 16.30
C TRP A 154 1.50 -26.66 15.94
N TYR A 155 1.19 -25.37 15.83
CA TYR A 155 -0.08 -24.86 15.36
C TYR A 155 0.18 -23.68 14.42
N GLN A 156 -0.34 -23.76 13.19
CA GLN A 156 -0.09 -22.75 12.14
C GLN A 156 -1.24 -21.72 12.01
N GLY A 157 -2.26 -21.76 12.87
CA GLY A 157 -3.45 -20.93 12.69
C GLY A 157 -4.42 -21.48 11.64
N GLU A 158 -5.64 -20.97 11.64
CA GLU A 158 -6.70 -21.30 10.68
C GLU A 158 -6.58 -20.42 9.42
N SER A 159 -6.91 -20.99 8.25
CA SER A 159 -6.84 -20.34 6.93
C SER A 159 -8.09 -19.52 6.59
#